data_AF-A0A2J4PP07-F1
#
_entry.id   AF-A0A2J4PP07-F1
#
_cell.length_a   1.000
_cell.length_b   1.000
_cell.length_c   1.000
_cell.angle_alpha   90.00
_cell.angle_beta   90.00
_cell.angle_gamma   90.00
#
_symmetry.space_group_name_H-M   'P 1'
#
loop_
_entity.id
_entity.type
_entity.pdbx_description
1 polymer ?
#
loop_
_entity_poly.entity_id
_entity_poly.type
_entity_poly.pdbx_seq_one_letter_code
_entity_poly.pdbx_strand_id
1 'polypeptide(L)' 'GYTRARRYANYKGGKKYAKEGHLDSRGNDPVKAAAAAVFKQWWDTFRQDEDYLQRKKKHQAHWG' A
#
# COMPACT_ATOMS: atom_id res chain seq x y z
N GLY A 1 0.97 -4.21 -3.08
CA GLY A 1 0.96 -5.00 -1.83
C GLY A 1 0.48 -4.20 -0.64
N TYR A 2 1.28 -3.23 -0.18
CA TYR A 2 1.06 -2.51 1.08
C TYR A 2 -0.31 -1.85 1.22
N THR A 3 -0.74 -1.02 0.28
CA THR A 3 -2.00 -0.25 0.38
C THR A 3 -3.21 -1.15 0.58
N ARG A 4 -3.25 -2.29 -0.13
CA ARG A 4 -4.34 -3.27 0.00
C ARG A 4 -4.25 -4.04 1.33
N ALA A 5 -3.06 -4.49 1.72
CA ALA A 5 -2.85 -5.15 3.01
C ALA A 5 -3.25 -4.24 4.20
N ARG A 6 -2.87 -2.95 4.15
CA ARG A 6 -3.24 -1.97 5.17
C ARG A 6 -4.76 -1.74 5.23
N ARG A 7 -5.44 -1.78 4.09
CA ARG A 7 -6.91 -1.69 4.03
C ARG A 7 -7.58 -2.89 4.73
N TYR A 8 -7.05 -4.10 4.56
CA TYR A 8 -7.55 -5.29 5.26
C TYR A 8 -7.26 -5.29 6.77
N ALA A 9 -6.17 -4.63 7.21
CA ALA A 9 -5.91 -4.42 8.63
C ALA A 9 -6.89 -3.42 9.25
N ASN A 10 -7.22 -2.35 8.51
CA ASN A 10 -8.08 -1.26 9.00
C ASN A 10 -9.58 -1.59 8.94
N TYR A 11 -10.03 -2.39 7.98
CA TYR A 11 -11.44 -2.67 7.80
C TYR A 11 -11.70 -4.17 7.61
N LYS A 12 -12.73 -4.69 8.28
CA LYS A 12 -13.13 -6.10 8.16
C LYS A 12 -13.49 -6.41 6.70
N GLY A 13 -12.85 -7.43 6.12
CA GLY A 13 -13.01 -7.77 4.71
C GLY A 13 -12.43 -6.76 3.72
N GLY A 14 -11.73 -5.72 4.18
CA GLY A 14 -11.09 -4.71 3.33
C GLY A 14 -12.05 -3.74 2.66
N LYS A 15 -13.33 -3.71 3.03
CA LYS A 15 -14.30 -2.73 2.53
C LYS A 15 -14.34 -1.54 3.48
N LYS A 16 -14.31 -0.33 2.91
CA LYS A 16 -14.32 0.93 3.70
C LYS A 16 -15.76 1.42 3.88
N TYR A 17 -16.60 1.10 2.90
CA TYR A 17 -18.00 1.47 2.86
C TYR A 17 -18.80 0.19 2.94
N ALA A 18 -19.80 0.20 3.80
CA ALA A 18 -20.84 -0.82 3.84
C ALA A 18 -21.73 -0.71 2.59
N LYS A 19 -22.63 -1.67 2.41
CA LYS A 19 -23.51 -1.72 1.23
C LYS A 19 -24.43 -0.49 1.15
N GLU A 20 -24.79 0.05 2.31
CA GLU A 20 -25.68 1.19 2.49
C GLU A 20 -24.91 2.53 2.35
N GLY A 21 -23.62 2.50 2.02
CA GLY A 21 -22.80 3.69 1.74
C GLY A 21 -22.19 4.38 2.96
N HIS A 22 -22.50 3.93 4.18
CA HIS A 22 -21.87 4.43 5.40
C HIS A 22 -20.45 3.89 5.58
N LEU A 23 -19.63 4.60 6.37
CA LEU A 23 -18.27 4.19 6.67
C LEU A 23 -18.28 2.99 7.63
N ASP A 24 -17.56 1.93 7.28
CA ASP A 24 -17.30 0.82 8.20
C ASP A 24 -16.41 1.27 9.35
N SER A 25 -16.59 0.64 10.52
CA SER A 25 -15.76 0.93 11.68
C SER A 25 -14.29 0.62 11.37
N ARG A 26 -13.44 1.61 11.66
CA ARG A 26 -12.00 1.45 11.50
C ARG A 26 -11.46 0.69 12.70
N GLY A 27 -10.88 -0.48 12.43
CA GLY A 27 -10.13 -1.26 13.40
C GLY A 27 -8.62 -1.23 13.14
N ASN A 28 -7.93 -2.19 13.72
CA ASN A 28 -6.53 -2.51 13.41
C ASN A 28 -6.24 -3.95 13.80
N ASP A 29 -6.64 -4.90 12.96
CA ASP A 29 -6.37 -6.32 13.17
C ASP A 29 -4.84 -6.54 13.26
N PRO A 30 -4.30 -7.00 14.42
CA PRO A 30 -2.86 -7.03 14.65
C PRO A 30 -2.13 -7.99 13.72
N VAL A 31 -2.75 -9.12 13.34
CA VAL A 31 -2.16 -10.10 12.43
C VAL A 31 -2.05 -9.53 11.03
N LYS A 32 -3.12 -8.88 10.56
CA LYS A 32 -3.13 -8.23 9.23
C LYS A 32 -2.25 -6.98 9.20
N ALA A 33 -2.12 -6.27 10.32
CA ALA A 33 -1.21 -5.15 10.45
C ALA A 33 0.25 -5.60 10.34
N ALA A 34 0.62 -6.72 10.99
CA ALA A 34 1.95 -7.32 10.84
C ALA A 34 2.24 -7.73 9.39
N ALA A 35 1.28 -8.38 8.71
CA ALA A 35 1.42 -8.69 7.29
C ALA A 35 1.58 -7.41 6.42
N ALA A 36 0.82 -6.35 6.72
CA ALA A 36 0.98 -5.07 6.04
C ALA A 36 2.36 -4.45 6.28
N ALA A 37 2.96 -4.61 7.46
CA ALA A 37 4.30 -4.13 7.76
C ALA A 37 5.37 -4.82 6.88
N VAL A 38 5.25 -6.13 6.65
CA VAL A 38 6.14 -6.85 5.71
C VAL A 38 6.04 -6.26 4.31
N PHE A 39 4.82 -6.03 3.80
CA PHE A 39 4.64 -5.37 2.50
C PHE A 39 5.16 -3.93 2.47
N LYS A 40 5.14 -3.23 3.60
CA LYS A 40 5.66 -1.86 3.71
C LYS A 40 7.18 -1.82 3.58
N GLN A 41 7.87 -2.75 4.24
CA GLN A 41 9.33 -2.86 4.15
C GLN A 41 9.78 -3.01 2.69
N TRP A 42 9.25 -4.01 1.98
CA TRP A 42 9.56 -4.22 0.57
C TRP A 42 9.18 -3.03 -0.31
N TRP A 43 8.01 -2.43 -0.07
CA TRP A 43 7.57 -1.24 -0.80
C TRP A 43 8.57 -0.08 -0.67
N ASP A 44 9.10 0.13 0.53
CA ASP A 44 10.07 1.19 0.79
C ASP A 44 11.43 0.89 0.17
N THR A 45 11.89 -0.36 0.21
CA THR A 45 13.10 -0.82 -0.48
C THR A 45 13.02 -0.54 -1.98
N PHE A 46 11.97 -0.98 -2.66
CA PHE A 46 11.83 -0.75 -4.11
C PHE A 46 11.71 0.73 -4.48
N ARG A 47 11.24 1.57 -3.55
CA ARG A 47 11.16 3.01 -3.79
C ARG A 47 12.52 3.69 -3.77
N GLN A 48 13.47 3.10 -3.06
CA GLN A 48 14.85 3.56 -2.93
C GLN A 48 15.78 2.87 -3.93
N ASP A 49 15.25 1.98 -4.79
CA ASP A 49 16.04 1.28 -5.80
C ASP A 49 16.68 2.28 -6.77
N GLU A 50 18.00 2.39 -6.70
CA GLU A 50 18.77 3.39 -7.43
C GLU A 50 18.71 3.17 -8.95
N ASP A 51 18.74 1.91 -9.41
CA ASP A 51 18.66 1.57 -10.84
C ASP A 51 17.30 1.99 -11.41
N TYR A 52 16.20 1.67 -10.70
CA TYR A 52 14.87 2.10 -11.07
C TYR A 52 14.76 3.64 -11.14
N LEU A 53 15.27 4.34 -10.13
CA LEU A 53 15.24 5.81 -10.09
C LEU A 53 16.03 6.42 -11.26
N GLN A 54 17.20 5.88 -11.59
CA GLN A 54 18.00 6.33 -12.74
C GLN A 54 17.27 6.11 -14.05
N ARG A 55 16.69 4.91 -14.28
CA ARG A 55 15.93 4.60 -15.49
C ARG A 55 14.70 5.50 -15.63
N LYS A 56 13.97 5.71 -14.54
CA LYS A 56 12.81 6.61 -14.50
C LYS A 56 13.21 8.04 -14.88
N LYS A 57 14.31 8.56 -14.32
CA LYS A 57 14.82 9.91 -14.65
C LYS A 57 15.22 10.02 -16.12
N LYS A 58 15.94 9.02 -16.66
CA LYS A 58 16.31 8.97 -18.09
C LYS A 58 15.07 8.96 -18.99
N HIS A 59 14.08 8.14 -18.66
CA HIS A 59 12.84 8.07 -19.42
C HIS A 59 12.08 9.40 -19.39
N GLN A 60 11.95 10.05 -18.22
CA GLN A 60 11.35 11.37 -18.09
C GLN A 60 12.12 12.46 -18.85
N ALA A 61 13.45 12.40 -18.91
CA ALA A 61 14.22 13.36 -19.68
C ALA A 61 14.08 13.19 -21.21
N HIS A 62 13.82 11.95 -21.67
CA HIS A 62 13.71 11.64 -23.09
C HIS A 62 12.27 11.77 -23.62
N TRP A 63 11.26 11.53 -22.78
CA TRP A 63 9.84 11.44 -23.19
C TRP A 63 8.89 12.30 -22.36
N GLY A 64 9.37 12.89 -21.26
CA GLY A 64 8.59 13.77 -20.40
C GLY A 64 8.48 15.18 -20.94
#